data_AF-A0A945BJJ7-F1
#
_entry.id   AF-A0A945BJJ7-F1
#
_cell.length_a   1.000
_cell.length_b   1.000
_cell.length_c   1.000
_cell.angle_alpha   90.00
_cell.angle_beta   90.00
_cell.angle_gamma   90.00
#
_symmetry.space_group_name_H-M   'P 1'
#
loop_
_entity.id
_entity.type
_entity.pdbx_description
1 polymer ?
#
loop_
_entity_poly.entity_id
_entity_poly.type
_entity_poly.pdbx_seq_one_letter_code
_entity_poly.pdbx_strand_id
1 'polypeptide(L)' 'PGAMIGFAGPRVIKDTTQAELPPGFQTTEFLLDRGMIDAIVTRNQMRESLINYLNYLTAGMTKPKAKRTPRKKAS' A
#
# COMPACT_ATOMS: atom_id res chain seq x y z
N PRO A 1 6.73 -7.08 -2.29
CA PRO A 1 6.96 -8.35 -1.58
C PRO A 1 8.11 -8.21 -0.58
N GLY A 2 8.04 -8.87 0.57
CA GLY A 2 9.06 -8.81 1.62
C GLY A 2 9.26 -7.43 2.25
N ALA A 3 8.23 -6.57 2.22
CA ALA A 3 8.31 -5.26 2.86
C ALA A 3 8.03 -5.39 4.37
N MET A 4 8.63 -4.50 5.15
CA MET A 4 8.38 -4.39 6.59
C MET A 4 7.41 -3.24 6.85
N ILE A 5 6.30 -3.54 7.53
CA ILE A 5 5.24 -2.59 7.86
C ILE A 5 4.96 -2.66 9.36
N GLY A 6 5.12 -1.53 10.04
CA GLY A 6 4.86 -1.43 11.47
C GLY A 6 4.90 0.02 11.92
N PHE A 7 4.17 0.30 13.00
CA PHE A 7 4.14 1.63 13.61
C PHE A 7 5.43 1.93 14.42
N ALA A 8 5.92 0.93 15.15
CA ALA A 8 7.16 1.01 15.92
C ALA A 8 8.08 -0.16 15.54
N GLY A 9 9.40 0.05 15.66
CA GLY A 9 10.38 -0.99 15.32
C GLY A 9 10.30 -2.21 16.25
N PRO A 10 10.74 -3.41 15.79
CA PRO A 10 10.68 -4.65 16.57
C PRO A 10 11.31 -4.53 17.96
N ARG A 11 12.45 -3.84 18.06
CA ARG A 11 13.15 -3.61 19.32
C ARG A 11 12.31 -2.84 20.34
N VAL A 12 11.67 -1.76 19.92
CA VAL A 12 10.83 -0.93 20.80
C VAL A 12 9.64 -1.75 21.32
N ILE A 13 9.04 -2.60 20.47
CA ILE A 13 7.93 -3.47 20.89
C ILE A 13 8.42 -4.53 21.89
N LYS A 14 9.55 -5.19 21.63
CA LYS A 14 10.13 -6.18 22.57
C LYS A 14 10.42 -5.54 23.93
N ASP A 15 11.08 -4.38 23.93
CA ASP A 15 11.50 -3.70 25.15
C ASP A 15 10.29 -3.22 25.98
N THR A 16 9.19 -2.82 25.33
CA THR A 16 7.98 -2.30 26.01
C THR A 16 6.97 -3.39 26.42
N THR A 17 6.85 -4.47 25.65
CA THR A 17 5.88 -5.55 25.91
C THR A 17 6.49 -6.74 26.66
N GLN A 18 7.82 -6.83 26.72
CA GLN A 18 8.56 -7.99 27.25
C GLN A 18 8.16 -9.33 26.60
N ALA A 19 7.58 -9.28 25.40
CA ALA A 19 7.14 -10.45 24.65
C ALA A 19 8.09 -10.76 23.49
N GLU A 20 8.26 -12.06 23.19
CA GLU A 20 8.94 -12.46 21.96
C GLU A 20 8.05 -12.21 20.74
N LEU A 21 8.67 -11.70 19.68
CA LEU A 21 7.96 -11.41 18.44
C LEU A 21 7.89 -12.66 17.56
N PRO A 22 6.70 -13.00 17.03
CA PRO A 22 6.56 -14.14 16.13
C PRO A 22 7.49 -14.06 14.91
N PRO A 23 7.88 -15.21 14.32
CA PRO A 23 8.60 -15.22 13.05
C PRO A 23 7.81 -14.47 11.97
N GLY A 24 8.50 -13.62 11.22
CA GLY A 24 7.86 -12.82 10.18
C GLY A 24 7.01 -11.66 10.71
N PHE A 25 7.04 -11.34 12.02
CA PHE A 25 6.37 -10.16 12.54
C PHE A 25 6.72 -8.92 11.71
N GLN A 26 5.72 -8.10 11.39
CA GLN A 26 5.80 -6.91 10.51
C GLN A 26 6.11 -7.18 9.03
N THR A 27 6.28 -8.41 8.56
CA THR A 27 6.39 -8.65 7.12
C THR A 27 5.04 -8.50 6.44
N THR A 28 5.05 -8.06 5.18
CA THR A 28 3.83 -8.00 4.36
C THR A 28 3.08 -9.32 4.32
N GLU A 29 3.79 -10.43 4.28
CA GLU A 29 3.25 -11.78 4.21
C GLU A 29 2.56 -12.18 5.53
N PHE A 30 3.16 -11.85 6.67
CA PHE A 30 2.55 -12.06 7.98
C PHE A 30 1.28 -11.22 8.17
N LEU A 31 1.29 -9.98 7.68
CA LEU A 31 0.14 -9.08 7.78
C LEU A 31 -0.99 -9.45 6.83
N LEU A 32 -0.68 -10.00 5.65
CA LEU A 32 -1.67 -10.55 4.71
C LEU A 32 -2.41 -11.73 5.32
N ASP A 33 -1.69 -12.69 5.94
CA ASP A 33 -2.29 -13.87 6.59
C ASP A 33 -3.23 -13.50 7.75
N ARG A 34 -2.98 -12.36 8.41
CA ARG A 34 -3.81 -11.83 9.51
C ARG A 34 -4.95 -10.91 9.05
N GLY A 35 -5.14 -10.73 7.74
CA GLY A 35 -6.18 -9.88 7.19
C GLY A 35 -5.96 -8.38 7.39
N MET A 36 -4.71 -7.95 7.67
CA MET A 36 -4.36 -6.53 7.81
C MET A 36 -3.93 -5.89 6.48
N ILE A 37 -3.63 -6.69 5.47
CA ILE A 37 -3.28 -6.26 4.11
C ILE A 37 -4.17 -7.04 3.14
N ASP A 38 -4.73 -6.36 2.13
CA ASP A 38 -5.61 -7.00 1.15
C ASP A 38 -4.86 -7.70 0.00
N ALA A 39 -3.69 -7.17 -0.39
CA ALA A 39 -2.91 -7.72 -1.50
C ALA A 39 -1.43 -7.35 -1.43
N ILE A 40 -0.57 -8.27 -1.86
CA ILE A 40 0.86 -8.02 -2.13
C ILE A 40 1.08 -8.05 -3.63
N VAL A 41 1.32 -6.86 -4.22
CA VAL A 41 1.50 -6.71 -5.67
C VAL A 41 2.96 -6.46 -6.01
N THR A 42 3.47 -7.13 -7.04
CA THR A 42 4.83 -6.89 -7.54
C THR A 42 4.92 -5.50 -8.20
N ARG A 43 6.11 -4.89 -8.21
CA ARG A 43 6.28 -3.52 -8.72
C ARG A 43 5.81 -3.36 -10.18
N ASN A 44 6.02 -4.40 -11.00
CA ASN A 44 5.65 -4.39 -12.42
C ASN A 44 4.13 -4.39 -12.65
N GLN A 45 3.36 -5.03 -11.75
CA GLN A 45 1.90 -5.16 -11.86
C GLN A 45 1.15 -4.04 -11.11
N MET A 46 1.86 -3.23 -10.32
CA MET A 46 1.28 -2.22 -9.45
C MET A 46 0.43 -1.19 -10.22
N ARG A 47 0.87 -0.73 -11.40
CA ARG A 47 0.13 0.25 -12.19
C ARG A 47 -1.25 -0.27 -12.60
N GLU A 48 -1.29 -1.49 -13.12
CA GLU A 48 -2.52 -2.13 -13.58
C GLU A 48 -3.46 -2.42 -12.40
N SER A 49 -2.92 -2.94 -11.30
CA SER A 49 -3.70 -3.22 -10.10
C SER A 49 -4.37 -1.97 -9.53
N LEU A 50 -3.63 -0.85 -9.45
CA LEU A 50 -4.18 0.43 -9.02
C LEU A 50 -5.31 0.94 -9.93
N ILE A 51 -5.15 0.81 -11.26
CA ILE A 51 -6.20 1.19 -12.21
C ILE A 51 -7.46 0.35 -11.96
N ASN A 52 -7.31 -0.96 -11.77
CA ASN A 52 -8.44 -1.86 -11.54
C ASN A 52 -9.16 -1.52 -10.22
N TYR A 53 -8.42 -1.33 -9.13
CA TYR A 53 -9.01 -0.95 -7.84
C TYR A 53 -9.73 0.39 -7.90
N LEU A 54 -9.11 1.40 -8.49
CA LEU A 54 -9.73 2.72 -8.63
C LEU A 54 -10.98 2.66 -9.52
N ASN A 55 -10.94 1.94 -10.64
CA ASN A 55 -12.11 1.78 -11.51
C ASN A 55 -13.27 1.10 -10.76
N TYR A 56 -12.97 0.07 -9.96
CA TYR A 56 -13.98 -0.61 -9.16
C TYR A 56 -14.57 0.30 -8.08
N LEU A 57 -13.73 1.01 -7.33
CA LEU A 57 -14.16 1.88 -6.22
C LEU A 57 -14.82 3.18 -6.70
N THR A 58 -14.52 3.62 -7.91
CA THR A 58 -15.09 4.86 -8.49
C THR A 58 -16.13 4.59 -9.57
N ALA A 59 -16.53 3.33 -9.77
CA ALA A 59 -17.60 2.97 -10.69
C ALA A 59 -18.89 3.71 -10.28
N GLY A 60 -19.35 4.64 -11.13
CA GLY A 60 -20.50 5.50 -10.86
C GLY A 60 -20.16 6.94 -10.47
N MET A 61 -18.89 7.25 -10.20
CA MET A 61 -18.43 8.64 -10.06
C MET A 61 -18.18 9.23 -11.45
N THR A 62 -18.86 10.33 -11.79
CA THR A 62 -18.57 11.07 -13.02
C THR A 62 -17.12 11.57 -12.99
N LYS A 63 -16.32 11.16 -13.98
CA LYS A 63 -14.94 11.66 -14.13
C LYS A 63 -14.95 13.19 -14.10
N PRO A 64 -14.24 13.85 -13.16
CA PRO A 64 -14.09 15.29 -13.24
C PRO A 64 -13.43 15.61 -14.59
N LYS A 65 -14.07 16.47 -15.39
CA LYS A 65 -13.50 16.93 -16.66
C LYS A 65 -12.14 17.54 -16.35
N ALA A 66 -11.06 16.84 -16.72
CA ALA A 66 -9.71 17.35 -16.56
C ALA A 66 -9.59 18.67 -17.31
N LYS A 67 -9.49 19.78 -16.59
CA LYS A 67 -9.10 21.07 -17.18
C LYS A 67 -7.65 20.92 -17.62
N ARG A 68 -7.43 20.55 -18.87
CA ARG A 68 -6.11 20.61 -19.50
C ARG A 68 -5.68 22.07 -19.51
N THR A 69 -4.86 22.49 -18.56
CA THR A 69 -4.14 23.76 -18.64
C THR A 69 -3.18 23.65 -19.82
N PRO A 70 -3.23 24.54 -20.82
CA PRO A 70 -2.26 24.52 -21.90
C PRO A 70 -0.88 24.76 -21.30
N ARG A 71 0.05 23.81 -21.53
CA ARG A 71 1.47 24.02 -21.24
C ARG A 71 1.90 25.27 -22.00
N LYS A 72 2.22 26.35 -21.28
CA LYS A 72 2.92 27.50 -21.87
C LYS A 72 4.22 26.97 -22.48
N LYS A 73 4.38 27.11 -23.80
CA LYS A 73 5.67 26.90 -24.47
C LYS A 73 6.62 27.94 -23.89
N ALA A 74 7.68 27.50 -23.24
CA ALA A 74 8.79 28.39 -22.91
C ALA A 74 9.47 28.80 -24.22
N SER A 75 9.54 30.11 -24.44
CA SER A 75 10.37 30.75 -25.46
C SER A 75 11.77 30.98 -24.93
#